data_AF-A0A1G2YNA1-F1
#
_entry.id   AF-A0A1G2YNA1-F1
#
_cell.length_a   1.000
_cell.length_b   1.000
_cell.length_c   1.000
_cell.angle_alpha   90.00
_cell.angle_beta   90.00
_cell.angle_gamma   90.00
#
_symmetry.space_group_name_H-M   'P 1'
#
loop_
_entity.id
_entity.type
_entity.pdbx_description
1 polymer ?
#
loop_
_entity_poly.entity_id
_entity_poly.type
_entity_poly.pdbx_seq_one_letter_code
_entity_poly.pdbx_strand_id
1 'polypeptide(L)'
;MANSRQIAGTFYKTAAATIIYVAFAVYLYRPQFKKFDAIHYLVIVNISLACLGCFVLSRRWLAANTASFFAGAMYGFGAFFIGLAKFHPAAGLLAAGIPWLFCPASFIVKTRWRWLSLPLSALPFLTIVLFFRISEHYHLFAVPVSAKLHLADLAGFVAPLVMAQRSGALVGFYHVPIAALVMGFAILVTARRFGIIVILSLGTILAFCESFYDISPVMWFAIPALCCSVLIGVGMQALASAGYADRGWVLLTAVVSVTLAVVTLLLATKYFQVFAGLGNGAAKLLTESAKMYILGAITTTIIFFMAREKMRFSILRWILLCSAMAIDIFFSVRFIVDRSF
;
A
#
# COMPACT_ATOMS: atom_id res chain seq x y z
N MET A 1 26.35 -21.31 -17.53
CA MET A 1 25.35 -22.23 -16.93
C MET A 1 24.77 -21.79 -15.58
N ALA A 2 25.24 -20.73 -14.92
CA ALA A 2 24.64 -20.21 -13.68
C ALA A 2 23.25 -19.53 -13.84
N ASN A 3 22.77 -19.35 -15.09
CA ASN A 3 21.59 -18.54 -15.37
C ASN A 3 20.26 -19.32 -15.27
N SER A 4 20.22 -20.61 -15.63
CA SER A 4 18.96 -21.38 -15.66
C SER A 4 18.38 -21.65 -14.27
N ARG A 5 19.23 -22.01 -13.29
CA ARG A 5 18.79 -22.24 -11.90
C ARG A 5 18.28 -20.96 -11.23
N GLN A 6 18.90 -19.81 -11.51
CA GLN A 6 18.49 -18.52 -10.94
C GLN A 6 17.17 -18.03 -11.54
N ILE A 7 16.96 -18.24 -12.85
CA ILE A 7 15.70 -17.94 -13.54
C ILE A 7 14.58 -18.81 -12.97
N ALA A 8 14.80 -20.13 -12.88
CA ALA A 8 13.82 -21.06 -12.32
C ALA A 8 13.42 -20.68 -10.88
N GLY A 9 14.41 -20.39 -10.01
CA GLY A 9 14.14 -19.98 -8.64
C GLY A 9 13.33 -18.69 -8.50
N THR A 10 13.48 -17.75 -9.43
CA THR A 10 12.70 -16.49 -9.45
C THR A 10 11.28 -16.74 -9.93
N PHE A 11 11.10 -17.63 -10.91
CA PHE A 11 9.79 -18.03 -11.41
C PHE A 11 8.94 -18.69 -10.32
N TYR A 12 9.48 -19.68 -9.59
CA TYR A 12 8.74 -20.35 -8.52
C TYR A 12 8.26 -19.39 -7.42
N LYS A 13 9.10 -18.42 -7.03
CA LYS A 13 8.74 -17.42 -6.02
C LYS A 13 7.62 -16.50 -6.49
N THR A 14 7.67 -16.10 -7.76
CA THR A 14 6.63 -15.26 -8.37
C THR A 14 5.32 -16.02 -8.51
N ALA A 15 5.38 -17.29 -8.92
CA ALA A 15 4.22 -18.18 -8.98
C ALA A 15 3.59 -18.38 -7.59
N ALA A 16 4.41 -18.64 -6.56
CA ALA A 16 3.93 -18.78 -5.19
C ALA A 16 3.24 -17.50 -4.68
N ALA A 17 3.85 -16.32 -4.89
CA ALA A 17 3.23 -15.04 -4.53
C ALA A 17 1.89 -14.84 -5.25
N THR A 18 1.84 -15.15 -6.56
CA THR A 18 0.62 -15.07 -7.37
C THR A 18 -0.50 -15.96 -6.82
N ILE A 19 -0.19 -17.23 -6.52
CA ILE A 19 -1.15 -18.18 -5.94
C ILE A 19 -1.70 -17.65 -4.63
N ILE A 20 -0.83 -17.13 -3.74
CA ILE A 20 -1.26 -16.59 -2.45
C ILE A 20 -2.14 -15.35 -2.64
N TYR A 21 -1.79 -14.43 -3.55
CA TYR A 21 -2.62 -13.26 -3.82
C TYR A 21 -3.99 -13.64 -4.38
N VAL A 22 -4.04 -14.54 -5.35
CA VAL A 22 -5.31 -15.01 -5.93
C VAL A 22 -6.15 -15.74 -4.89
N ALA A 23 -5.54 -16.66 -4.13
CA ALA A 23 -6.24 -17.40 -3.08
C ALA A 23 -6.80 -16.47 -2.00
N PHE A 24 -6.02 -15.47 -1.58
CA PHE A 24 -6.46 -14.50 -0.59
C PHE A 24 -7.57 -13.58 -1.13
N ALA A 25 -7.47 -13.10 -2.37
CA ALA A 25 -8.52 -12.32 -3.01
C ALA A 25 -9.82 -13.12 -3.16
N VAL A 26 -9.74 -14.37 -3.63
CA VAL A 26 -10.90 -15.27 -3.71
C VAL A 26 -11.50 -15.51 -2.34
N TYR A 27 -10.69 -15.80 -1.32
CA TYR A 27 -11.15 -15.98 0.06
C TYR A 27 -11.93 -14.76 0.57
N LEU A 28 -11.39 -13.56 0.36
CA LEU A 28 -12.01 -12.30 0.82
C LEU A 28 -13.36 -12.03 0.16
N TYR A 29 -13.46 -12.23 -1.16
CA TYR A 29 -14.67 -11.90 -1.91
C TYR A 29 -15.66 -13.07 -2.04
N ARG A 30 -15.30 -14.29 -1.62
CA ARG A 30 -16.18 -15.47 -1.65
C ARG A 30 -17.58 -15.23 -1.08
N PRO A 31 -17.76 -14.53 0.06
CA PRO A 31 -19.09 -14.24 0.59
C PRO A 31 -19.96 -13.39 -0.35
N GLN A 32 -19.34 -12.57 -1.20
CA GLN A 32 -19.99 -11.60 -2.07
C GLN A 32 -20.26 -12.13 -3.49
N PHE A 33 -19.72 -13.31 -3.86
CA PHE A 33 -19.89 -13.87 -5.21
C PHE A 33 -21.34 -14.05 -5.64
N LYS A 34 -22.27 -14.27 -4.70
CA LYS A 34 -23.70 -14.37 -5.02
C LYS A 34 -24.30 -13.06 -5.55
N LYS A 35 -23.67 -11.92 -5.26
CA LYS A 35 -24.08 -10.59 -5.70
C LYS A 35 -23.29 -10.11 -6.93
N PHE A 36 -22.32 -10.88 -7.41
CA PHE A 36 -21.40 -10.45 -8.46
C PHE A 36 -21.97 -10.74 -9.83
N ASP A 37 -22.13 -9.70 -10.64
CA ASP A 37 -22.24 -9.84 -12.10
C ASP A 37 -20.87 -10.14 -12.73
N ALA A 38 -20.86 -10.50 -14.02
CA ALA A 38 -19.66 -10.84 -14.78
C ALA A 38 -18.53 -9.79 -14.65
N ILE A 39 -18.89 -8.50 -14.64
CA ILE A 39 -17.94 -7.38 -14.55
C ILE A 39 -17.30 -7.28 -13.14
N HIS A 40 -18.01 -7.68 -12.08
CA HIS A 40 -17.51 -7.60 -10.70
C HIS A 40 -16.39 -8.62 -10.42
N TYR A 41 -16.31 -9.72 -11.17
CA TYR A 41 -15.18 -10.64 -11.10
C TYR A 41 -13.85 -9.99 -11.50
N LEU A 42 -13.88 -8.89 -12.27
CA LEU A 42 -12.67 -8.12 -12.59
C LEU A 42 -12.03 -7.51 -11.35
N VAL A 43 -12.76 -7.30 -10.25
CA VAL A 43 -12.17 -6.80 -8.99
C VAL A 43 -11.08 -7.77 -8.48
N ILE A 44 -11.35 -9.07 -8.52
CA ILE A 44 -10.40 -10.11 -8.08
C ILE A 44 -9.16 -10.13 -8.98
N VAL A 45 -9.38 -10.01 -10.29
CA VAL A 45 -8.30 -9.98 -11.30
C VAL A 45 -7.45 -8.73 -11.12
N ASN A 46 -8.08 -7.55 -10.98
CA ASN A 46 -7.41 -6.27 -10.79
C ASN A 46 -6.53 -6.26 -9.52
N ILE A 47 -7.07 -6.72 -8.39
CA ILE A 47 -6.33 -6.81 -7.12
C ILE A 47 -5.11 -7.72 -7.29
N SER A 48 -5.30 -8.89 -7.91
CA SER A 48 -4.22 -9.86 -8.14
C SER A 48 -3.13 -9.29 -9.06
N LEU A 49 -3.52 -8.63 -10.15
CA LEU A 49 -2.60 -7.97 -11.09
C LEU A 49 -1.85 -6.80 -10.45
N ALA A 50 -2.52 -6.01 -9.60
CA ALA A 50 -1.92 -4.92 -8.85
C ALA A 50 -0.87 -5.45 -7.85
N CYS A 51 -1.23 -6.47 -7.06
CA CYS A 51 -0.32 -7.13 -6.13
C CYS A 51 0.91 -7.69 -6.86
N LEU A 52 0.68 -8.42 -7.96
CA LEU A 52 1.75 -9.04 -8.73
C LEU A 52 2.65 -7.99 -9.41
N GLY A 53 2.07 -6.97 -10.03
CA GLY A 53 2.82 -5.89 -10.66
C GLY A 53 3.71 -5.15 -9.66
N CYS A 54 3.18 -4.81 -8.48
CA CYS A 54 3.95 -4.17 -7.43
C CYS A 54 5.02 -5.12 -6.85
N PHE A 55 4.72 -6.41 -6.67
CA PHE A 55 5.71 -7.42 -6.29
C PHE A 55 6.89 -7.42 -7.25
N VAL A 56 6.63 -7.55 -8.57
CA VAL A 56 7.66 -7.58 -9.62
C VAL A 56 8.46 -6.29 -9.65
N LEU A 57 7.78 -5.14 -9.68
CA LEU A 57 8.41 -3.82 -9.70
C LEU A 57 9.33 -3.61 -8.49
N SER A 58 8.86 -4.00 -7.29
CA SER A 58 9.62 -3.83 -6.04
C SER A 58 10.93 -4.61 -6.02
N ARG A 59 11.07 -5.72 -6.79
CA ARG A 59 12.31 -6.51 -6.89
C ARG A 59 13.51 -5.69 -7.34
N ARG A 60 13.29 -4.53 -7.97
CA ARG A 60 14.34 -3.59 -8.35
C ARG A 60 15.09 -3.01 -7.14
N TRP A 61 14.40 -2.83 -6.02
CA TRP A 61 14.94 -2.17 -4.82
C TRP A 61 14.99 -3.08 -3.59
N LEU A 62 14.23 -4.17 -3.58
CA LEU A 62 14.16 -5.11 -2.47
C LEU A 62 14.88 -6.42 -2.83
N ALA A 63 15.80 -6.83 -1.95
CA ALA A 63 16.48 -8.11 -2.07
C ALA A 63 15.60 -9.27 -1.55
N ALA A 64 14.91 -9.04 -0.42
CA ALA A 64 14.08 -10.05 0.23
C ALA A 64 12.74 -10.25 -0.49
N ASN A 65 12.43 -11.49 -0.86
CA ASN A 65 11.16 -11.81 -1.54
C ASN A 65 9.96 -11.54 -0.64
N THR A 66 10.09 -11.75 0.66
CA THR A 66 9.03 -11.52 1.64
C THR A 66 8.65 -10.05 1.72
N ALA A 67 9.62 -9.13 1.74
CA ALA A 67 9.30 -7.71 1.72
C ALA A 67 8.69 -7.26 0.38
N SER A 68 9.12 -7.84 -0.76
CA SER A 68 8.44 -7.63 -2.05
C SER A 68 7.01 -8.17 -2.02
N PHE A 69 6.78 -9.31 -1.35
CA PHE A 69 5.46 -9.89 -1.19
C PHE A 69 4.53 -8.94 -0.42
N PHE A 70 4.99 -8.36 0.68
CA PHE A 70 4.21 -7.38 1.43
C PHE A 70 4.06 -6.04 0.69
N ALA A 71 5.05 -5.59 -0.09
CA ALA A 71 4.87 -4.42 -0.96
C ALA A 71 3.74 -4.65 -1.98
N GLY A 72 3.73 -5.83 -2.62
CA GLY A 72 2.65 -6.24 -3.51
C GLY A 72 1.30 -6.26 -2.81
N ALA A 73 1.21 -6.98 -1.68
CA ALA A 73 0.00 -7.07 -0.88
C ALA A 73 -0.52 -5.69 -0.47
N MET A 74 0.38 -4.77 -0.12
CA MET A 74 0.01 -3.43 0.33
C MET A 74 -0.53 -2.53 -0.77
N TYR A 75 -0.12 -2.76 -2.01
CA TYR A 75 -0.68 -2.02 -3.14
C TYR A 75 -2.06 -2.57 -3.52
N GLY A 76 -2.19 -3.87 -3.82
CA GLY A 76 -3.46 -4.40 -4.32
C GLY A 76 -4.51 -4.66 -3.25
N PHE A 77 -4.11 -5.08 -2.04
CA PHE A 77 -5.02 -5.15 -0.89
C PHE A 77 -4.98 -3.89 -0.03
N GLY A 78 -4.36 -2.79 -0.47
CA GLY A 78 -4.40 -1.54 0.29
C GLY A 78 -5.80 -0.92 0.33
N ALA A 79 -6.06 -0.08 1.32
CA ALA A 79 -7.36 0.59 1.47
C ALA A 79 -7.75 1.36 0.19
N PHE A 80 -6.79 2.06 -0.43
CA PHE A 80 -7.00 2.77 -1.69
C PHE A 80 -7.50 1.88 -2.81
N PHE A 81 -6.79 0.77 -3.07
CA PHE A 81 -7.12 -0.10 -4.20
C PHE A 81 -8.45 -0.83 -3.98
N ILE A 82 -8.73 -1.28 -2.75
CA ILE A 82 -10.04 -1.86 -2.40
C ILE A 82 -11.14 -0.80 -2.51
N GLY A 83 -10.85 0.45 -2.14
CA GLY A 83 -11.77 1.58 -2.30
C GLY A 83 -12.17 1.81 -3.75
N LEU A 84 -11.29 1.52 -4.72
CA LEU A 84 -11.62 1.60 -6.15
C LEU A 84 -12.71 0.63 -6.57
N ALA A 85 -12.95 -0.43 -5.80
CA ALA A 85 -14.01 -1.40 -6.08
C ALA A 85 -15.43 -0.83 -5.85
N LYS A 86 -15.55 0.36 -5.25
CA LYS A 86 -16.80 1.15 -5.20
C LYS A 86 -17.11 1.87 -6.52
N PHE A 87 -16.13 1.96 -7.42
CA PHE A 87 -16.28 2.56 -8.75
C PHE A 87 -16.33 1.47 -9.84
N HIS A 88 -16.36 1.89 -11.11
CA HIS A 88 -16.35 0.96 -12.23
C HIS A 88 -15.04 0.14 -12.24
N PRO A 89 -15.06 -1.19 -12.48
CA PRO A 89 -13.84 -2.03 -12.42
C PRO A 89 -12.73 -1.62 -13.39
N ALA A 90 -13.03 -0.85 -14.43
CA ALA A 90 -12.01 -0.26 -15.31
C ALA A 90 -11.06 0.69 -14.55
N ALA A 91 -11.51 1.37 -13.49
CA ALA A 91 -10.66 2.18 -12.62
C ALA A 91 -9.64 1.31 -11.89
N GLY A 92 -10.09 0.18 -11.33
CA GLY A 92 -9.22 -0.82 -10.72
C GLY A 92 -8.23 -1.42 -11.71
N LEU A 93 -8.63 -1.64 -12.97
CA LEU A 93 -7.75 -2.16 -14.02
C LEU A 93 -6.67 -1.14 -14.38
N LEU A 94 -7.03 0.14 -14.53
CA LEU A 94 -6.06 1.22 -14.76
C LEU A 94 -5.04 1.29 -13.61
N ALA A 95 -5.51 1.28 -12.35
CA ALA A 95 -4.64 1.27 -11.19
C ALA A 95 -3.76 -0.01 -11.13
N ALA A 96 -4.31 -1.17 -11.49
CA ALA A 96 -3.55 -2.42 -11.55
C ALA A 96 -2.43 -2.38 -12.60
N GLY A 97 -2.61 -1.62 -13.67
CA GLY A 97 -1.63 -1.42 -14.74
C GLY A 97 -0.43 -0.55 -14.35
N ILE A 98 -0.58 0.38 -13.39
CA ILE A 98 0.47 1.36 -13.03
C ILE A 98 1.81 0.71 -12.66
N PRO A 99 1.88 -0.32 -11.80
CA PRO A 99 3.15 -0.98 -11.51
C PRO A 99 3.83 -1.57 -12.74
N TRP A 100 3.05 -2.15 -13.66
CA TRP A 100 3.55 -2.74 -14.90
C TRP A 100 4.11 -1.70 -15.85
N LEU A 101 3.49 -0.52 -15.91
CA LEU A 101 3.96 0.60 -16.73
C LEU A 101 5.30 1.19 -16.22
N PHE A 102 5.58 1.09 -14.91
CA PHE A 102 6.89 1.46 -14.36
C PHE A 102 7.98 0.38 -14.55
N CYS A 103 7.60 -0.89 -14.82
CA CYS A 103 8.57 -1.98 -14.96
C CYS A 103 9.64 -1.69 -16.04
N PRO A 104 9.31 -1.31 -17.29
CA PRO A 104 10.31 -1.00 -18.32
C PRO A 104 11.33 0.04 -17.84
N ALA A 105 10.85 1.17 -17.28
CA ALA A 105 11.72 2.24 -16.79
C ALA A 105 12.67 1.75 -15.67
N SER A 106 12.19 0.89 -14.77
CA SER A 106 12.95 0.43 -13.61
C SER A 106 14.05 -0.61 -13.96
N PHE A 107 13.82 -1.45 -14.98
CA PHE A 107 14.72 -2.54 -15.36
C PHE A 107 15.66 -2.21 -16.52
N ILE A 108 15.38 -1.20 -17.35
CA ILE A 108 16.23 -0.79 -18.50
C ILE A 108 17.57 -0.19 -18.10
N VAL A 109 17.73 0.26 -16.84
CA VAL A 109 18.89 1.00 -16.31
C VAL A 109 20.25 0.31 -16.52
N LYS A 110 20.27 -1.01 -16.73
CA LYS A 110 21.51 -1.77 -16.97
C LYS A 110 22.05 -1.70 -18.40
N THR A 111 21.32 -1.07 -19.33
CA THR A 111 21.68 -1.03 -20.76
C THR A 111 22.22 0.34 -21.19
N ARG A 112 22.77 0.42 -22.42
CA ARG A 112 23.23 1.67 -23.07
C ARG A 112 22.11 2.73 -23.23
N TRP A 113 20.85 2.36 -22.98
CA TRP A 113 19.65 3.15 -23.26
C TRP A 113 19.07 3.84 -22.02
N ARG A 114 19.92 4.25 -21.07
CA ARG A 114 19.48 4.88 -19.80
C ARG A 114 18.60 6.11 -20.01
N TRP A 115 18.89 6.92 -21.02
CA TRP A 115 18.10 8.09 -21.40
C TRP A 115 16.62 7.76 -21.70
N LEU A 116 16.30 6.55 -22.15
CA LEU A 116 14.91 6.10 -22.32
C LEU A 116 14.18 5.85 -20.99
N SER A 117 14.88 5.69 -19.86
CA SER A 117 14.18 5.46 -18.58
C SER A 117 13.33 6.66 -18.16
N LEU A 118 13.74 7.88 -18.56
CA LEU A 118 13.01 9.11 -18.23
C LEU A 118 11.63 9.17 -18.92
N PRO A 119 11.51 9.11 -20.27
CA PRO A 119 10.20 9.08 -20.91
C PRO A 119 9.39 7.85 -20.51
N LEU A 120 10.03 6.70 -20.29
CA LEU A 120 9.33 5.50 -19.82
C LEU A 120 8.76 5.66 -18.40
N SER A 121 9.39 6.47 -17.53
CA SER A 121 8.85 6.75 -16.20
C SER A 121 7.62 7.65 -16.22
N ALA A 122 7.39 8.38 -17.33
CA ALA A 122 6.18 9.17 -17.54
C ALA A 122 5.00 8.34 -18.08
N LEU A 123 5.22 7.09 -18.51
CA LEU A 123 4.18 6.23 -19.08
C LEU A 123 2.93 6.09 -18.18
N PRO A 124 3.04 5.84 -16.87
CA PRO A 124 1.84 5.71 -16.03
C PRO A 124 1.00 6.99 -16.01
N PHE A 125 1.65 8.16 -16.03
CA PHE A 125 0.95 9.44 -16.08
C PHE A 125 0.24 9.62 -17.42
N LEU A 126 0.93 9.35 -18.53
CA LEU A 126 0.35 9.42 -19.87
C LEU A 126 -0.82 8.44 -20.03
N THR A 127 -0.70 7.21 -19.51
CA THR A 127 -1.76 6.21 -19.59
C THR A 127 -3.00 6.63 -18.81
N ILE A 128 -2.86 7.27 -17.64
CA ILE A 128 -4.02 7.84 -16.93
C ILE A 128 -4.72 8.89 -17.81
N VAL A 129 -3.98 9.83 -18.39
CA VAL A 129 -4.55 10.86 -19.29
C VAL A 129 -5.28 10.23 -20.47
N LEU A 130 -4.60 9.33 -21.19
CA LEU A 130 -5.17 8.66 -22.37
C LEU A 130 -6.40 7.82 -22.00
N PHE A 131 -6.36 7.12 -20.88
CA PHE A 131 -7.49 6.32 -20.42
C PHE A 131 -8.74 7.18 -20.19
N PHE A 132 -8.62 8.33 -19.53
CA PHE A 132 -9.77 9.22 -19.31
C PHE A 132 -10.28 9.84 -20.62
N ARG A 133 -9.39 10.21 -21.55
CA ARG A 133 -9.79 10.71 -22.89
C ARG A 133 -10.52 9.67 -23.73
N ILE A 134 -10.02 8.43 -23.72
CA ILE A 134 -10.69 7.32 -24.41
C ILE A 134 -12.03 7.01 -23.74
N SER A 135 -12.07 7.00 -22.41
CA SER A 135 -13.28 6.71 -21.66
C SER A 135 -14.35 7.79 -21.88
N GLU A 136 -13.96 9.06 -21.98
CA GLU A 136 -14.83 10.18 -22.37
C GLU A 136 -15.46 9.93 -23.76
N HIS A 137 -14.67 9.50 -24.74
CA HIS A 137 -15.15 9.18 -26.09
C HIS A 137 -16.18 8.03 -26.11
N TYR A 138 -16.03 7.05 -25.23
CA TYR A 138 -16.95 5.91 -25.10
C TYR A 138 -18.04 6.11 -24.03
N HIS A 139 -18.17 7.31 -23.46
CA HIS A 139 -19.09 7.61 -22.34
C HIS A 139 -18.94 6.66 -21.13
N LEU A 140 -17.71 6.17 -20.90
CA LEU A 140 -17.37 5.33 -19.77
C LEU A 140 -16.86 6.21 -18.63
N PHE A 141 -17.62 6.30 -17.54
CA PHE A 141 -17.23 7.09 -16.37
C PHE A 141 -16.60 6.20 -15.30
N ALA A 142 -15.32 5.87 -15.48
CA ALA A 142 -14.64 4.91 -14.61
C ALA A 142 -14.60 5.37 -13.14
N VAL A 143 -14.30 6.65 -12.92
CA VAL A 143 -14.37 7.36 -11.63
C VAL A 143 -14.92 8.75 -11.90
N PRO A 144 -15.87 9.26 -11.09
CA PRO A 144 -16.40 10.59 -11.30
C PRO A 144 -15.31 11.65 -11.13
N VAL A 145 -15.34 12.67 -12.02
CA VAL A 145 -14.40 13.80 -12.01
C VAL A 145 -14.52 14.62 -10.71
N SER A 146 -15.70 14.60 -10.09
CA SER A 146 -15.98 15.23 -8.81
C SER A 146 -15.42 14.47 -7.59
N ALA A 147 -14.92 13.24 -7.75
CA ALA A 147 -14.23 12.54 -6.67
C ALA A 147 -12.87 13.22 -6.42
N LYS A 148 -12.87 14.16 -5.47
CA LYS A 148 -11.68 14.85 -4.98
C LYS A 148 -11.17 14.17 -3.72
N LEU A 149 -9.84 14.17 -3.54
CA LEU A 149 -9.23 13.84 -2.27
C LEU A 149 -9.10 15.12 -1.44
N HIS A 150 -9.69 15.11 -0.25
CA HIS A 150 -9.55 16.20 0.70
C HIS A 150 -8.35 15.93 1.62
N LEU A 151 -7.73 16.99 2.13
CA LEU A 151 -6.71 16.85 3.18
C LEU A 151 -7.25 16.13 4.41
N ALA A 152 -8.56 16.22 4.67
CA ALA A 152 -9.23 15.45 5.72
C ALA A 152 -9.15 13.93 5.50
N ASP A 153 -9.06 13.46 4.24
CA ASP A 153 -8.95 12.04 3.94
C ASP A 153 -7.59 11.47 4.33
N LEU A 154 -6.56 12.33 4.54
CA LEU A 154 -5.30 11.93 5.16
C LEU A 154 -5.48 11.45 6.61
N ALA A 155 -6.61 11.77 7.25
CA ALA A 155 -6.97 11.15 8.53
C ALA A 155 -7.09 9.62 8.42
N GLY A 156 -7.25 9.06 7.23
CA GLY A 156 -7.20 7.62 6.98
C GLY A 156 -5.83 6.99 7.23
N PHE A 157 -4.74 7.78 7.28
CA PHE A 157 -3.45 7.29 7.80
C PHE A 157 -3.46 7.11 9.32
N VAL A 158 -4.36 7.76 10.05
CA VAL A 158 -4.49 7.62 11.51
C VAL A 158 -5.59 6.63 11.84
N ALA A 159 -6.73 6.72 11.17
CA ALA A 159 -7.93 5.92 11.45
C ALA A 159 -8.51 5.31 10.17
N PRO A 160 -7.78 4.37 9.52
CA PRO A 160 -8.20 3.81 8.23
C PRO A 160 -9.58 3.13 8.30
N LEU A 161 -9.89 2.46 9.42
CA LEU A 161 -11.18 1.77 9.61
C LEU A 161 -12.36 2.74 9.74
N VAL A 162 -12.16 3.92 10.33
CA VAL A 162 -13.22 4.94 10.45
C VAL A 162 -13.47 5.60 9.10
N MET A 163 -12.41 5.90 8.35
CA MET A 163 -12.52 6.48 7.01
C MET A 163 -13.13 5.50 6.01
N ALA A 164 -12.88 4.18 6.17
CA ALA A 164 -13.54 3.11 5.41
C ALA A 164 -15.07 3.24 5.38
N GLN A 165 -15.64 3.64 6.52
CA GLN A 165 -17.08 3.80 6.68
C GLN A 165 -17.62 5.13 6.14
N ARG A 166 -16.82 6.21 6.17
CA ARG A 166 -17.30 7.57 5.86
C ARG A 166 -17.03 8.04 4.43
N SER A 167 -15.97 7.55 3.79
CA SER A 167 -15.47 8.12 2.54
C SER A 167 -15.60 7.18 1.34
N GLY A 168 -15.84 7.77 0.16
CA GLY A 168 -15.88 7.08 -1.11
C GLY A 168 -14.50 6.64 -1.60
N ALA A 169 -13.45 7.39 -1.27
CA ALA A 169 -12.06 7.10 -1.63
C ALA A 169 -11.21 6.91 -0.37
N LEU A 170 -10.74 5.68 -0.13
CA LEU A 170 -10.01 5.34 1.08
C LEU A 170 -8.53 5.65 0.94
N VAL A 171 -8.10 6.79 1.46
CA VAL A 171 -6.69 7.15 1.51
C VAL A 171 -6.07 6.61 2.80
N GLY A 172 -5.15 5.66 2.70
CA GLY A 172 -4.39 5.19 3.85
C GLY A 172 -3.72 3.84 3.66
N PHE A 173 -2.80 3.55 4.58
CA PHE A 173 -2.21 2.22 4.78
C PHE A 173 -2.67 1.66 6.12
N TYR A 174 -2.43 0.37 6.34
CA TYR A 174 -2.72 -0.25 7.62
C TYR A 174 -1.73 0.17 8.70
N HIS A 175 -2.10 -0.11 9.95
CA HIS A 175 -1.49 0.44 11.16
C HIS A 175 -0.04 -0.02 11.35
N VAL A 176 0.22 -1.31 11.19
CA VAL A 176 1.56 -1.93 11.33
C VAL A 176 2.50 -1.50 10.18
N PRO A 177 2.07 -1.52 8.89
CA PRO A 177 2.86 -1.02 7.78
C PRO A 177 3.35 0.43 7.90
N ILE A 178 2.68 1.31 8.66
CA ILE A 178 3.14 2.69 8.83
C ILE A 178 4.54 2.76 9.46
N ALA A 179 4.87 1.87 10.39
CA ALA A 179 6.20 1.82 10.98
C ALA A 179 7.27 1.49 9.92
N ALA A 180 6.96 0.53 9.05
CA ALA A 180 7.81 0.19 7.91
C ALA A 180 7.85 1.32 6.88
N LEU A 181 6.75 2.03 6.64
CA LEU A 181 6.72 3.19 5.74
C LEU A 181 7.66 4.29 6.22
N VAL A 182 7.64 4.62 7.52
CA VAL A 182 8.55 5.61 8.14
C VAL A 182 10.01 5.21 7.93
N MET A 183 10.35 3.94 8.21
CA MET A 183 11.70 3.44 7.95
C MET A 183 12.08 3.52 6.46
N GLY A 184 11.15 3.17 5.58
CA GLY A 184 11.32 3.24 4.13
C GLY A 184 11.58 4.65 3.63
N PHE A 185 10.86 5.64 4.15
CA PHE A 185 11.10 7.06 3.87
C PHE A 185 12.46 7.54 4.35
N ALA A 186 12.86 7.18 5.58
CA ALA A 186 14.20 7.51 6.09
C ALA A 186 15.30 6.97 5.15
N ILE A 187 15.14 5.75 4.64
CA ILE A 187 16.07 5.15 3.67
C ILE A 187 16.01 5.86 2.31
N LEU A 188 14.82 6.24 1.85
CA LEU A 188 14.65 6.95 0.59
C LEU A 188 15.44 8.27 0.58
N VAL A 189 15.29 9.05 1.66
CA VAL A 189 15.94 10.34 1.85
C VAL A 189 17.45 10.18 2.02
N THR A 190 17.88 9.27 2.89
CA THR A 190 19.32 9.02 3.14
C THR A 190 20.03 8.48 1.90
N ALA A 191 19.37 7.63 1.10
CA ALA A 191 19.89 7.12 -0.16
C ALA A 191 19.78 8.10 -1.33
N ARG A 192 19.23 9.31 -1.13
CA ARG A 192 19.11 10.40 -2.13
C ARG A 192 18.50 9.93 -3.46
N ARG A 193 17.47 9.09 -3.41
CA ARG A 193 16.80 8.55 -4.60
C ARG A 193 15.81 9.57 -5.18
N PHE A 194 16.33 10.68 -5.69
CA PHE A 194 15.54 11.84 -6.15
C PHE A 194 14.47 11.49 -7.19
N GLY A 195 14.72 10.54 -8.11
CA GLY A 195 13.72 10.15 -9.09
C GLY A 195 12.42 9.62 -8.47
N ILE A 196 12.52 8.79 -7.41
CA ILE A 196 11.33 8.28 -6.70
C ILE A 196 10.66 9.41 -5.92
N ILE A 197 11.44 10.31 -5.31
CA ILE A 197 10.92 11.47 -4.59
C ILE A 197 10.12 12.38 -5.54
N VAL A 198 10.64 12.67 -6.73
CA VAL A 198 9.96 13.47 -7.75
C VAL A 198 8.67 12.80 -8.21
N ILE A 199 8.69 11.50 -8.53
CA ILE A 199 7.48 10.76 -8.95
C ILE A 199 6.42 10.77 -7.84
N LEU A 200 6.83 10.51 -6.59
CA LEU A 200 5.96 10.53 -5.43
C LEU A 200 5.34 11.93 -5.23
N SER A 201 6.16 12.98 -5.24
CA SER A 201 5.71 14.36 -5.09
C SER A 201 4.76 14.80 -6.19
N LEU A 202 5.08 14.53 -7.46
CA LEU A 202 4.20 14.86 -8.59
C LEU A 202 2.86 14.13 -8.50
N GLY A 203 2.88 12.83 -8.22
CA GLY A 203 1.66 12.03 -8.05
C GLY A 203 0.81 12.53 -6.88
N THR A 204 1.42 12.91 -5.76
CA THR A 204 0.70 13.51 -4.62
C THR A 204 0.13 14.88 -4.96
N ILE A 205 0.90 15.76 -5.61
CA ILE A 205 0.41 17.09 -6.02
C ILE A 205 -0.81 16.93 -6.93
N LEU A 206 -0.72 16.10 -7.97
CA LEU A 206 -1.84 15.84 -8.89
C LEU A 206 -3.06 15.21 -8.19
N ALA A 207 -2.85 14.39 -7.16
CA ALA A 207 -3.93 13.76 -6.40
C ALA A 207 -4.71 14.73 -5.50
N PHE A 208 -4.08 15.82 -5.04
CA PHE A 208 -4.71 16.83 -4.17
C PHE A 208 -5.05 18.14 -4.89
N CYS A 209 -4.60 18.32 -6.14
CA CYS A 209 -5.03 19.43 -6.98
C CYS A 209 -6.46 19.22 -7.48
N GLU A 210 -7.08 20.29 -7.96
CA GLU A 210 -8.34 20.18 -8.68
C GLU A 210 -8.20 19.33 -9.94
N SER A 211 -9.34 18.87 -10.49
CA SER A 211 -9.32 18.02 -11.67
C SER A 211 -8.54 18.68 -12.80
N PHE A 212 -7.48 17.99 -13.25
CA PHE A 212 -6.62 18.44 -14.32
C PHE A 212 -6.99 17.65 -15.58
N TYR A 213 -7.38 18.35 -16.65
CA TYR A 213 -7.90 17.76 -17.89
C TYR A 213 -9.11 16.82 -17.70
N ASP A 214 -10.02 17.15 -16.79
CA ASP A 214 -11.22 16.35 -16.48
C ASP A 214 -10.88 14.93 -15.98
N ILE A 215 -9.66 14.74 -15.46
CA ILE A 215 -9.21 13.49 -14.84
C ILE A 215 -9.56 13.54 -13.36
N SER A 216 -10.13 12.44 -12.84
CA SER A 216 -10.43 12.32 -11.41
C SER A 216 -9.14 12.34 -10.57
N PRO A 217 -8.99 13.28 -9.61
CA PRO A 217 -7.82 13.37 -8.73
C PRO A 217 -7.50 12.07 -7.99
N VAL A 218 -8.51 11.27 -7.66
CA VAL A 218 -8.35 9.96 -6.99
C VAL A 218 -7.47 9.01 -7.79
N MET A 219 -7.51 9.04 -9.12
CA MET A 219 -6.70 8.13 -9.95
C MET A 219 -5.22 8.48 -9.94
N TRP A 220 -4.86 9.76 -9.79
CA TRP A 220 -3.47 10.17 -9.61
C TRP A 220 -2.87 9.59 -8.33
N PHE A 221 -3.68 9.35 -7.29
CA PHE A 221 -3.24 8.79 -6.01
C PHE A 221 -2.74 7.35 -6.11
N ALA A 222 -3.04 6.62 -7.19
CA ALA A 222 -2.50 5.28 -7.39
C ALA A 222 -0.96 5.27 -7.51
N ILE A 223 -0.36 6.34 -8.04
CA ILE A 223 1.10 6.50 -8.15
C ILE A 223 1.77 6.65 -6.77
N PRO A 224 1.39 7.62 -5.90
CA PRO A 224 1.96 7.73 -4.57
C PRO A 224 1.60 6.52 -3.70
N ALA A 225 0.41 5.91 -3.87
CA ALA A 225 0.06 4.67 -3.19
C ALA A 225 1.05 3.54 -3.53
N LEU A 226 1.37 3.36 -4.83
CA LEU A 226 2.38 2.40 -5.28
C LEU A 226 3.75 2.69 -4.67
N CYS A 227 4.20 3.95 -4.73
CA CYS A 227 5.50 4.35 -4.18
C CYS A 227 5.58 4.03 -2.69
N CYS A 228 4.56 4.40 -1.92
CA CYS A 228 4.48 4.09 -0.49
C CYS A 228 4.43 2.58 -0.21
N SER A 229 3.74 1.77 -1.02
CA SER A 229 3.78 0.30 -0.89
C SER A 229 5.18 -0.28 -1.11
N VAL A 230 5.93 0.24 -2.09
CA VAL A 230 7.33 -0.14 -2.29
C VAL A 230 8.19 0.30 -1.10
N LEU A 231 7.96 1.51 -0.56
CA LEU A 231 8.67 2.01 0.63
C LEU A 231 8.37 1.20 1.88
N ILE A 232 7.13 0.73 2.07
CA ILE A 232 6.77 -0.21 3.15
C ILE A 232 7.65 -1.46 3.05
N GLY A 233 7.78 -2.04 1.87
CA GLY A 233 8.65 -3.20 1.69
C GLY A 233 10.14 -2.87 1.92
N VAL A 234 10.64 -1.71 1.47
CA VAL A 234 12.02 -1.26 1.76
C VAL A 234 12.24 -1.15 3.27
N GLY A 235 11.31 -0.53 3.98
CA GLY A 235 11.40 -0.36 5.42
C GLY A 235 11.23 -1.66 6.19
N MET A 236 10.39 -2.58 5.73
CA MET A 236 10.29 -3.93 6.30
C MET A 236 11.62 -4.68 6.19
N GLN A 237 12.25 -4.66 5.01
CA GLN A 237 13.57 -5.25 4.82
C GLN A 237 14.61 -4.61 5.74
N ALA A 238 14.56 -3.29 5.88
CA ALA A 238 15.48 -2.56 6.74
C ALA A 238 15.30 -2.84 8.23
N LEU A 239 14.06 -2.91 8.71
CA LEU A 239 13.74 -3.31 10.08
C LEU A 239 14.25 -4.73 10.36
N ALA A 240 14.07 -5.66 9.41
CA ALA A 240 14.59 -7.01 9.54
C ALA A 240 16.14 -7.03 9.60
N SER A 241 16.81 -6.22 8.79
CA SER A 241 18.28 -6.13 8.72
C SER A 241 18.93 -5.18 9.72
N ALA A 242 18.15 -4.44 10.52
CA ALA A 242 18.65 -3.34 11.34
C ALA A 242 19.76 -3.76 12.31
N GLY A 243 20.90 -3.09 12.24
CA GLY A 243 22.01 -3.28 13.16
C GLY A 243 21.96 -2.34 14.37
N TYR A 244 23.00 -2.42 15.21
CA TYR A 244 23.19 -1.47 16.31
C TYR A 244 23.33 -0.01 15.84
N ALA A 245 23.87 0.20 14.63
CA ALA A 245 23.99 1.51 14.01
C ALA A 245 22.62 2.12 13.65
N ASP A 246 21.64 1.29 13.33
CA ASP A 246 20.29 1.72 12.90
C ASP A 246 19.33 1.93 14.08
N ARG A 247 19.79 1.72 15.33
CA ARG A 247 18.92 1.72 16.52
C ARG A 247 18.11 3.01 16.69
N GLY A 248 18.66 4.15 16.30
CA GLY A 248 17.96 5.44 16.36
C GLY A 248 16.77 5.48 15.41
N TRP A 249 16.94 4.96 14.19
CA TRP A 249 15.87 4.87 13.21
C TRP A 249 14.79 3.86 13.62
N VAL A 250 15.19 2.70 14.16
CA VAL A 250 14.22 1.73 14.69
C VAL A 250 13.45 2.32 15.87
N LEU A 251 14.11 3.02 16.80
CA LEU A 251 13.44 3.70 17.91
C LEU A 251 12.45 4.76 17.42
N LEU A 252 12.83 5.57 16.42
CA LEU A 252 11.93 6.56 15.82
C LEU A 252 10.66 5.89 15.27
N THR A 253 10.79 4.76 14.56
CA THR A 253 9.62 4.04 14.03
C THR A 253 8.70 3.54 15.16
N ALA A 254 9.28 3.03 16.25
CA ALA A 254 8.51 2.60 17.42
C ALA A 254 7.79 3.77 18.10
N VAL A 255 8.47 4.91 18.29
CA VAL A 255 7.89 6.14 18.87
C VAL A 255 6.72 6.64 18.02
N VAL A 256 6.85 6.63 16.69
CA VAL A 256 5.74 7.02 15.80
C VAL A 256 4.55 6.08 15.97
N SER A 257 4.76 4.76 16.00
CA SER A 257 3.67 3.79 16.22
C SER A 257 2.99 3.97 17.59
N VAL A 258 3.75 4.20 18.65
CA VAL A 258 3.19 4.49 19.99
C VAL A 258 2.39 5.79 19.97
N THR A 259 2.90 6.82 19.32
CA THR A 259 2.21 8.12 19.21
C THR A 259 0.87 7.95 18.49
N LEU A 260 0.83 7.22 17.38
CA LEU A 260 -0.40 6.92 16.66
C LEU A 260 -1.38 6.08 17.48
N ALA A 261 -0.89 5.11 18.27
CA ALA A 261 -1.72 4.35 19.22
C ALA A 261 -2.36 5.26 20.28
N VAL A 262 -1.59 6.16 20.88
CA VAL A 262 -2.09 7.11 21.89
C VAL A 262 -3.10 8.07 21.27
N VAL A 263 -2.79 8.67 20.11
CA VAL A 263 -3.70 9.58 19.42
C VAL A 263 -5.02 8.88 19.07
N THR A 264 -4.98 7.65 18.57
CA THR A 264 -6.20 6.89 18.25
C THR A 264 -7.02 6.55 19.49
N LEU A 265 -6.39 6.20 20.62
CA LEU A 265 -7.08 6.00 21.90
C LEU A 265 -7.71 7.29 22.43
N LEU A 266 -6.99 8.41 22.40
CA LEU A 266 -7.51 9.71 22.83
C LEU A 266 -8.72 10.12 21.97
N LEU A 267 -8.63 9.94 20.66
CA LEU A 267 -9.77 10.15 19.77
C LEU A 267 -10.94 9.22 20.12
N ALA A 268 -10.70 7.93 20.40
CA ALA A 268 -11.74 7.00 20.82
C ALA A 268 -12.47 7.48 22.08
N THR A 269 -11.72 7.91 23.11
CA THR A 269 -12.31 8.44 24.36
C THR A 269 -13.17 9.67 24.11
N LYS A 270 -12.70 10.60 23.26
CA LYS A 270 -13.49 11.78 22.87
C LYS A 270 -14.79 11.37 22.18
N TYR A 271 -14.77 10.39 21.28
CA TYR A 271 -15.98 9.89 20.60
C TYR A 271 -16.94 9.15 21.54
N PHE A 272 -16.44 8.43 22.56
CA PHE A 272 -17.29 7.83 23.60
C PHE A 272 -18.03 8.89 24.44
N GLN A 273 -17.42 10.07 24.62
CA GLN A 273 -18.01 11.18 25.39
C GLN A 273 -19.01 12.02 24.58
N VAL A 274 -19.09 11.85 23.24
CA VAL A 274 -20.07 12.56 22.41
C VAL A 274 -21.48 12.03 22.72
N PHE A 275 -22.38 12.98 22.99
CA PHE A 275 -23.76 12.86 23.50
C PHE A 275 -24.50 11.56 23.14
N ALA A 276 -25.10 10.91 24.15
CA ALA A 276 -26.01 9.76 24.04
C ALA A 276 -25.48 8.50 23.30
N GLY A 277 -24.15 8.32 23.17
CA GLY A 277 -23.59 7.09 22.60
C GLY A 277 -23.66 7.01 21.07
N LEU A 278 -24.07 8.09 20.38
CA LEU A 278 -24.10 8.19 18.92
C LEU A 278 -22.70 7.96 18.30
N GLY A 279 -21.63 8.22 19.05
CA GLY A 279 -20.24 7.98 18.63
C GLY A 279 -19.71 6.55 18.84
N ASN A 280 -20.48 5.66 19.48
CA ASN A 280 -19.99 4.36 19.96
C ASN A 280 -19.42 3.48 18.83
N GLY A 281 -20.03 3.51 17.64
CA GLY A 281 -19.54 2.77 16.47
C GLY A 281 -18.14 3.23 16.03
N ALA A 282 -17.94 4.55 15.88
CA ALA A 282 -16.64 5.11 15.49
C ALA A 282 -15.59 4.91 16.59
N ALA A 283 -15.99 5.07 17.86
CA ALA A 283 -15.12 4.85 19.00
C ALA A 283 -14.59 3.40 19.05
N LYS A 284 -15.44 2.40 18.80
CA LYS A 284 -15.04 1.00 18.72
C LYS A 284 -14.00 0.76 17.60
N LEU A 285 -14.19 1.35 16.43
CA LEU A 285 -13.23 1.24 15.30
C LEU A 285 -11.89 1.91 15.59
N LEU A 286 -11.90 3.04 16.33
CA LEU A 286 -10.68 3.68 16.81
C LEU A 286 -9.95 2.83 17.84
N THR A 287 -10.68 2.15 18.73
CA THR A 287 -10.09 1.21 19.69
C THR A 287 -9.46 0.00 18.98
N GLU A 288 -10.11 -0.58 17.98
CA GLU A 288 -9.50 -1.66 17.17
C GLU A 288 -8.28 -1.16 16.40
N SER A 289 -8.33 0.07 15.87
CA SER A 289 -7.18 0.71 15.22
C SER A 289 -6.01 0.89 16.19
N ALA A 290 -6.28 1.33 17.42
CA ALA A 290 -5.26 1.47 18.45
C ALA A 290 -4.59 0.14 18.79
N LYS A 291 -5.36 -0.96 18.89
CA LYS A 291 -4.78 -2.31 19.13
C LYS A 291 -3.80 -2.71 18.02
N MET A 292 -4.11 -2.41 16.76
CA MET A 292 -3.21 -2.70 15.64
C MET A 292 -1.95 -1.82 15.67
N TYR A 293 -2.05 -0.54 16.06
CA TYR A 293 -0.86 0.28 16.30
C TYR A 293 -0.01 -0.23 17.47
N ILE A 294 -0.64 -0.69 18.56
CA ILE A 294 0.06 -1.30 19.69
C ILE A 294 0.81 -2.55 19.23
N LEU A 295 0.21 -3.40 18.38
CA LEU A 295 0.88 -4.56 17.79
C LEU A 295 2.12 -4.15 16.96
N GLY A 296 2.00 -3.07 16.16
CA GLY A 296 3.12 -2.51 15.41
C GLY A 296 4.22 -1.94 16.32
N ALA A 297 3.83 -1.23 17.37
CA ALA A 297 4.74 -0.66 18.37
C ALA A 297 5.49 -1.74 19.16
N ILE A 298 4.81 -2.80 19.60
CA ILE A 298 5.43 -3.94 20.28
C ILE A 298 6.44 -4.62 19.35
N THR A 299 6.03 -4.93 18.11
CA THR A 299 6.90 -5.58 17.12
C THR A 299 8.18 -4.77 16.87
N THR A 300 8.06 -3.46 16.63
CA THR A 300 9.22 -2.58 16.39
C THR A 300 10.07 -2.37 17.63
N THR A 301 9.48 -2.31 18.82
CA THR A 301 10.20 -2.20 20.10
C THR A 301 11.01 -3.46 20.39
N ILE A 302 10.47 -4.66 20.13
CA ILE A 302 11.23 -5.92 20.25
C ILE A 302 12.43 -5.89 19.29
N ILE A 303 12.23 -5.48 18.04
CA ILE A 303 13.32 -5.35 17.06
C ILE A 303 14.36 -4.32 17.52
N PHE A 304 13.95 -3.21 18.11
CA PHE A 304 14.85 -2.21 18.69
C PHE A 304 15.74 -2.82 19.78
N PHE A 305 15.16 -3.55 20.74
CA PHE A 305 15.95 -4.21 21.79
C PHE A 305 16.89 -5.28 21.20
N MET A 306 16.44 -6.05 20.21
CA MET A 306 17.32 -6.98 19.49
C MET A 306 18.49 -6.28 18.79
N ALA A 307 18.24 -5.12 18.18
CA ALA A 307 19.28 -4.33 17.51
C ALA A 307 20.25 -3.69 18.51
N ARG A 308 19.73 -3.20 19.64
CA ARG A 308 20.51 -2.63 20.76
C ARG A 308 21.45 -3.66 21.38
N GLU A 309 20.96 -4.86 21.66
CA GLU A 309 21.74 -5.96 22.23
C GLU A 309 22.59 -6.72 21.20
N LYS A 310 22.70 -6.19 19.97
CA LYS A 310 23.47 -6.79 18.86
C LYS A 310 23.06 -8.24 18.54
N MET A 311 21.83 -8.65 18.89
CA MET A 311 21.31 -9.99 18.60
C MET A 311 21.03 -10.14 17.11
N ARG A 312 21.71 -11.11 16.46
CA ARG A 312 21.65 -11.34 15.02
C ARG A 312 20.61 -12.38 14.59
N PHE A 313 19.45 -12.42 15.25
CA PHE A 313 18.37 -13.36 14.89
C PHE A 313 17.50 -12.81 13.75
N SER A 314 18.07 -12.77 12.54
CA SER A 314 17.37 -12.25 11.34
C SER A 314 16.05 -12.97 11.07
N ILE A 315 16.03 -14.31 11.22
CA ILE A 315 14.83 -15.13 10.99
C ILE A 315 13.70 -14.73 11.94
N LEU A 316 13.98 -14.55 13.23
CA LEU A 316 12.99 -14.16 14.23
C LEU A 316 12.37 -12.79 13.90
N ARG A 317 13.20 -11.83 13.49
CA ARG A 317 12.72 -10.49 13.07
C ARG A 317 11.80 -10.57 11.86
N TRP A 318 12.14 -11.39 10.87
CA TRP A 318 11.25 -11.64 9.74
C TRP A 318 9.93 -12.25 10.19
N ILE A 319 9.95 -13.28 11.03
CA ILE A 319 8.73 -13.92 11.54
C ILE A 319 7.84 -12.90 12.25
N LEU A 320 8.39 -12.09 13.15
CA LEU A 320 7.67 -11.05 13.88
C LEU A 320 7.05 -10.00 12.94
N LEU A 321 7.82 -9.48 11.97
CA LEU A 321 7.33 -8.50 11.02
C LEU A 321 6.25 -9.08 10.10
N CYS A 322 6.45 -10.31 9.60
CA CYS A 322 5.51 -10.97 8.70
C CYS A 322 4.19 -11.29 9.41
N SER A 323 4.25 -11.79 10.66
CA SER A 323 3.04 -12.11 11.41
C SER A 323 2.25 -10.85 11.72
N ALA A 324 2.90 -9.78 12.21
CA ALA A 324 2.24 -8.53 12.52
C ALA A 324 1.61 -7.88 11.26
N MET A 325 2.33 -7.84 10.13
CA MET A 325 1.80 -7.32 8.87
C MET A 325 0.66 -8.18 8.32
N ALA A 326 0.78 -9.51 8.36
CA ALA A 326 -0.25 -10.41 7.85
C ALA A 326 -1.54 -10.32 8.68
N ILE A 327 -1.44 -10.24 10.01
CA ILE A 327 -2.58 -10.04 10.92
C ILE A 327 -3.29 -8.73 10.56
N ASP A 328 -2.54 -7.63 10.48
CA ASP A 328 -3.11 -6.31 10.21
C ASP A 328 -3.79 -6.23 8.83
N ILE A 329 -3.10 -6.69 7.77
CA ILE A 329 -3.69 -6.78 6.43
C ILE A 329 -4.95 -7.64 6.46
N PHE A 330 -4.90 -8.83 7.06
CA PHE A 330 -6.03 -9.76 7.08
C PHE A 330 -7.27 -9.14 7.72
N PHE A 331 -7.13 -8.57 8.92
CA PHE A 331 -8.25 -7.97 9.65
C PHE A 331 -8.75 -6.70 8.97
N SER A 332 -7.84 -5.81 8.55
CA SER A 332 -8.21 -4.54 7.95
C SER A 332 -8.86 -4.70 6.58
N VAL A 333 -8.32 -5.58 5.71
CA VAL A 333 -8.91 -5.86 4.39
C VAL A 333 -10.30 -6.47 4.54
N ARG A 334 -10.44 -7.51 5.38
CA ARG A 334 -11.72 -8.17 5.59
C ARG A 334 -12.77 -7.19 6.10
N PHE A 335 -12.41 -6.34 7.07
CA PHE A 335 -13.29 -5.30 7.56
C PHE A 335 -13.76 -4.34 6.47
N ILE A 336 -12.85 -3.88 5.60
CA ILE A 336 -13.18 -2.95 4.51
C ILE A 336 -14.11 -3.63 3.49
N VAL A 337 -13.81 -4.88 3.09
CA VAL A 337 -14.62 -5.63 2.12
C VAL A 337 -16.03 -5.90 2.67
N ASP A 338 -16.13 -6.39 3.91
CA ASP A 338 -17.42 -6.70 4.56
C ASP A 338 -18.31 -5.45 4.74
N ARG A 339 -17.72 -4.24 4.77
CA ARG A 339 -18.45 -2.97 4.88
C ARG A 339 -18.74 -2.30 3.54
N SER A 340 -18.02 -2.67 2.48
CA SER A 340 -18.15 -2.05 1.17
C SER A 340 -19.08 -2.83 0.23
N PHE A 341 -19.39 -4.10 0.51
CA PHE A 341 -20.18 -5.02 -0.33
C PHE A 341 -21.27 -5.77 0.48
#